data_AF-A0A7C4BEL1-F1
#
_entry.id   AF-A0A7C4BEL1-F1
#
_cell.length_a   1.000
_cell.length_b   1.000
_cell.length_c   1.000
_cell.angle_alpha   90.00
_cell.angle_beta   90.00
_cell.angle_gamma   90.00
#
_symmetry.space_group_name_H-M   'P 1'
#
loop_
_entity.id
_entity.type
_entity.pdbx_description
1 polymer ?
#
loop_
_entity_poly.entity_id
_entity_poly.type
_entity_poly.pdbx_seq_one_letter_code
_entity_poly.pdbx_strand_id
1 'polypeptide(L)'
;MHLIELKVSRIVSEVKKLFDVDVILLRSRETLAYLFSELYNPPPEDVPVSNVLIDVKSSYATAYISLLDYHRANETYSGTHLIDFVPVFSHSLTLQSGVKVLTSDEVKRE
;
A
#
# COMPACT_ATOMS: atom_id res chain seq x y z
N MET A 1 -14.48 -7.70 9.23
CA MET A 1 -13.28 -7.71 8.38
C MET A 1 -13.53 -6.74 7.25
N HIS A 2 -12.79 -5.65 7.19
CA HIS A 2 -12.97 -4.62 6.16
C HIS A 2 -12.49 -5.14 4.80
N LEU A 3 -13.05 -4.60 3.71
CA LEU A 3 -12.68 -5.07 2.36
C LEU A 3 -11.19 -4.81 2.06
N ILE A 4 -10.60 -3.76 2.63
CA ILE A 4 -9.16 -3.49 2.52
C ILE A 4 -8.29 -4.66 3.06
N GLU A 5 -8.65 -5.27 4.19
CA GLU A 5 -7.89 -6.38 4.80
C GLU A 5 -7.94 -7.63 3.91
N LEU A 6 -9.10 -7.88 3.30
CA LEU A 6 -9.28 -8.96 2.32
C LEU A 6 -8.38 -8.73 1.09
N LYS A 7 -8.30 -7.48 0.60
CA LYS A 7 -7.46 -7.13 -0.55
C LYS A 7 -5.97 -7.30 -0.23
N VAL A 8 -5.50 -6.81 0.92
CA VAL A 8 -4.12 -7.01 1.37
C VAL A 8 -3.77 -8.50 1.43
N SER A 9 -4.61 -9.30 2.08
CA SER A 9 -4.40 -10.74 2.22
C SER A 9 -4.33 -11.46 0.86
N ARG A 10 -5.18 -11.05 -0.10
CA ARG A 10 -5.16 -11.60 -1.47
C ARG A 10 -3.88 -11.23 -2.22
N ILE A 11 -3.45 -9.97 -2.14
CA ILE A 11 -2.21 -9.49 -2.77
C ILE A 11 -1.02 -10.30 -2.24
N VAL A 12 -0.91 -10.45 -0.92
CA VAL A 12 0.16 -11.23 -0.28
C VAL A 12 0.13 -12.69 -0.71
N SER A 13 -1.05 -13.31 -0.75
CA SER A 13 -1.21 -14.70 -1.17
C SER A 13 -0.74 -14.94 -2.61
N GLU A 14 -1.09 -14.05 -3.54
CA GLU A 14 -0.66 -14.18 -4.94
C GLU A 14 0.84 -13.90 -5.11
N VAL A 15 1.39 -12.89 -4.42
CA VAL A 15 2.83 -12.59 -4.50
C VAL A 15 3.65 -13.76 -3.95
N LYS A 16 3.27 -14.37 -2.82
CA LYS A 16 3.95 -15.54 -2.23
C LYS A 16 4.02 -16.75 -3.17
N LYS A 17 3.05 -16.90 -4.08
CA LYS A 17 3.05 -18.00 -5.06
C LYS A 17 4.06 -17.80 -6.17
N LEU A 18 4.40 -16.55 -6.47
CA LEU A 18 5.17 -16.16 -7.66
C LEU A 18 6.58 -15.69 -7.32
N PHE A 19 6.78 -15.13 -6.13
CA PHE A 19 8.01 -14.46 -5.73
C PHE A 19 8.36 -14.79 -4.27
N ASP A 20 9.66 -14.88 -3.99
CA ASP A 20 10.20 -14.95 -2.64
C ASP A 20 10.66 -13.55 -2.22
N VAL A 21 9.77 -12.80 -1.56
CA VAL A 21 10.00 -11.41 -1.14
C VAL A 21 9.45 -11.15 0.26
N ASP A 22 10.15 -10.33 1.03
CA ASP A 22 9.73 -9.95 2.38
C ASP A 22 8.72 -8.80 2.41
N VAL A 23 8.78 -7.91 1.41
CA VAL A 23 8.02 -6.66 1.39
C VAL A 23 7.47 -6.37 -0.01
N ILE A 24 6.21 -5.93 -0.07
CA ILE A 24 5.57 -5.43 -1.29
C ILE A 24 5.43 -3.91 -1.17
N LEU A 25 5.81 -3.18 -2.22
CA LEU A 25 5.64 -1.73 -2.30
C LEU A 25 4.64 -1.39 -3.40
N LEU A 26 3.49 -0.85 -3.02
CA LEU A 26 2.45 -0.38 -3.94
C LEU A 26 2.55 1.15 -4.09
N ARG A 27 2.73 1.63 -5.32
CA ARG A 27 2.82 3.07 -5.65
C ARG A 27 1.95 3.51 -6.82
N SER A 28 1.46 2.57 -7.63
CA SER A 28 0.61 2.90 -8.78
C SER A 28 -0.72 3.47 -8.28
N ARG A 29 -1.14 4.57 -8.90
CA ARG A 29 -2.43 5.24 -8.61
C ARG A 29 -3.59 4.26 -8.72
N GLU A 30 -3.60 3.42 -9.75
CA GLU A 30 -4.64 2.41 -10.00
C GLU A 30 -4.68 1.38 -8.88
N THR A 31 -3.51 0.92 -8.43
CA THR A 31 -3.40 -0.08 -7.36
C THR A 31 -3.85 0.49 -6.02
N LEU A 32 -3.47 1.73 -5.73
CA LEU A 32 -3.87 2.43 -4.52
C LEU A 32 -5.38 2.76 -4.54
N ALA A 33 -5.91 3.22 -5.68
CA ALA A 33 -7.36 3.44 -5.85
C ALA A 33 -8.15 2.13 -5.65
N TYR A 34 -7.65 1.00 -6.18
CA TYR A 34 -8.23 -0.30 -5.93
C TYR A 34 -8.22 -0.66 -4.44
N LEU A 35 -7.07 -0.50 -3.77
CA LEU A 35 -6.93 -0.87 -2.37
C LEU A 35 -7.88 -0.07 -1.47
N PHE A 36 -7.96 1.25 -1.69
CA PHE A 36 -8.75 2.20 -0.92
C PHE A 36 -10.12 2.52 -1.53
N SER A 37 -10.69 1.60 -2.33
CA SER A 37 -11.95 1.86 -3.04
C SER A 37 -13.15 2.20 -2.13
N GLU A 38 -13.10 1.86 -0.84
CA GLU A 38 -14.12 2.23 0.16
C GLU A 38 -14.05 3.72 0.52
N LEU A 39 -12.86 4.30 0.50
CA LEU A 39 -12.61 5.73 0.74
C LEU A 39 -12.85 6.57 -0.52
N TYR A 40 -12.63 5.96 -1.69
CA TYR A 40 -12.55 6.61 -2.99
C TYR A 40 -13.61 6.10 -3.96
N ASN A 41 -14.88 6.18 -3.56
CA ASN A 41 -16.00 5.89 -4.44
C ASN A 41 -16.93 7.10 -4.59
N PRO A 42 -16.96 7.78 -5.76
CA PRO A 42 -16.21 7.47 -6.98
C PRO A 42 -14.69 7.72 -6.84
N PRO A 43 -13.84 7.12 -7.71
CA PRO A 43 -12.40 7.34 -7.66
C PRO A 43 -12.05 8.83 -7.82
N PRO A 44 -11.22 9.40 -6.95
CA PRO A 44 -10.80 10.79 -7.07
C PRO A 44 -9.85 10.97 -8.25
N GLU A 45 -9.70 12.21 -8.68
CA GLU A 45 -8.68 12.60 -9.66
C GLU A 45 -7.29 12.23 -9.13
N ASP A 46 -6.99 12.59 -7.88
CA ASP A 46 -5.76 12.23 -7.18
C ASP A 46 -6.02 11.31 -5.99
N VAL A 47 -5.20 10.27 -5.86
CA VAL A 47 -5.20 9.38 -4.69
C VAL A 47 -4.25 9.99 -3.66
N PRO A 48 -4.74 10.43 -2.48
CA PRO A 48 -3.91 11.11 -1.48
C PRO A 48 -3.00 10.15 -0.69
N VAL A 49 -2.95 8.87 -1.07
CA VAL A 49 -2.00 7.87 -0.57
C VAL A 49 -0.77 7.87 -1.49
N SER A 50 0.42 8.08 -0.92
CA SER A 50 1.68 8.10 -1.68
C SER A 50 2.17 6.70 -2.00
N ASN A 51 2.14 5.81 -1.00
CA ASN A 51 2.53 4.42 -1.14
C ASN A 51 1.98 3.57 0.00
N VAL A 52 1.95 2.25 -0.23
CA VAL A 52 1.65 1.24 0.79
C VAL A 52 2.78 0.22 0.81
N LEU A 53 3.35 0.00 1.98
CA LEU A 53 4.27 -1.10 2.25
C LEU A 53 3.48 -2.26 2.87
N ILE A 54 3.68 -3.48 2.39
CA ILE A 54 3.05 -4.67 2.95
C ILE A 54 4.14 -5.64 3.36
N ASP A 55 4.20 -5.96 4.66
CA ASP A 55 5.03 -7.05 5.19
C ASP A 55 4.39 -8.38 4.80
N VAL A 56 5.11 -9.19 4.03
CA VAL A 56 4.57 -10.44 3.44
C VAL A 56 4.38 -11.51 4.51
N LYS A 57 5.18 -11.50 5.59
CA LYS A 57 5.12 -12.51 6.64
C LYS A 57 3.87 -12.35 7.51
N SER A 58 3.56 -11.13 7.91
CA SER A 58 2.44 -10.77 8.77
C SER A 58 1.18 -10.34 8.00
N SER A 59 1.29 -10.08 6.69
CA SER A 59 0.24 -9.47 5.88
C SER A 59 -0.20 -8.09 6.39
N TYR A 60 0.69 -7.40 7.09
CA TYR A 60 0.43 -6.09 7.68
C TYR A 60 0.84 -4.98 6.72
N ALA A 61 -0.05 -4.01 6.50
CA ALA A 61 0.14 -2.90 5.58
C ALA A 61 0.40 -1.59 6.33
N THR A 62 1.30 -0.76 5.82
CA THR A 62 1.51 0.62 6.26
C THR A 62 1.28 1.56 5.10
N ALA A 63 0.24 2.38 5.20
CA ALA A 63 -0.18 3.32 4.19
C ALA A 63 0.28 4.74 4.55
N TYR A 64 1.05 5.36 3.66
CA TYR A 64 1.49 6.74 3.81
C TYR A 64 0.52 7.65 3.09
N ILE A 65 -0.23 8.43 3.87
CA ILE A 65 -1.39 9.18 3.39
C ILE A 65 -1.26 10.66 3.74
N SER A 66 -1.75 11.54 2.86
CA SER A 66 -1.85 12.97 3.13
C SER A 66 -2.48 13.22 4.50
N LEU A 67 -1.92 14.16 5.27
CA LEU A 67 -2.50 14.57 6.56
C LEU A 67 -3.97 14.98 6.43
N LEU A 68 -4.38 15.56 5.31
CA LEU A 68 -5.77 15.98 5.07
C LEU A 68 -6.74 14.78 5.01
N ASP A 69 -6.29 13.64 4.49
CA ASP A 69 -7.10 12.42 4.32
C ASP A 69 -6.87 11.39 5.43
N TYR A 70 -5.81 11.55 6.24
CA TYR A 70 -5.46 10.66 7.34
C TYR A 70 -6.63 10.41 8.29
N HIS A 71 -7.30 11.48 8.74
CA HIS A 71 -8.43 11.38 9.66
C HIS A 71 -9.59 10.61 9.04
N ARG A 72 -9.92 10.90 7.78
CA ARG A 72 -10.98 10.23 7.03
C ARG A 72 -10.71 8.74 6.86
N ALA A 73 -9.45 8.37 6.59
CA ALA A 73 -9.03 6.97 6.50
C ALA A 73 -9.18 6.25 7.85
N ASN A 74 -8.72 6.86 8.95
CA ASN A 74 -8.88 6.29 10.29
C ASN A 74 -10.35 6.08 10.69
N GLU A 75 -11.22 7.04 10.36
CA GLU A 75 -12.66 6.91 10.63
C GLU A 75 -13.29 5.78 9.81
N THR A 76 -12.97 5.72 8.51
CA THR A 76 -13.52 4.72 7.58
C THR A 76 -13.06 3.31 7.94
N TYR A 77 -11.78 3.16 8.28
CA TYR A 77 -11.13 1.88 8.56
C TYR A 77 -10.95 1.61 10.04
N SER A 78 -11.76 2.26 10.89
CA SER A 78 -11.79 2.02 12.32
C SER A 78 -12.05 0.52 12.59
N GLY A 79 -11.21 -0.09 13.42
CA GLY A 79 -11.27 -1.53 13.73
C GLY A 79 -10.62 -2.46 12.70
N THR A 80 -9.88 -1.93 11.72
CA THR A 80 -8.92 -2.75 10.97
C THR A 80 -7.69 -3.07 11.82
N HIS A 81 -7.09 -4.24 11.58
CA HIS A 81 -5.92 -4.73 12.31
C HIS A 81 -4.72 -5.02 11.40
N LEU A 82 -4.95 -5.12 10.10
CA LEU A 82 -3.92 -5.42 9.10
C LEU A 82 -3.44 -4.18 8.32
N ILE A 83 -3.84 -2.99 8.74
CA ILE A 83 -3.38 -1.75 8.12
C ILE A 83 -3.23 -0.63 9.14
N ASP A 84 -2.09 0.06 9.06
CA ASP A 84 -1.83 1.31 9.75
C ASP A 84 -1.69 2.47 8.77
N PHE A 85 -2.08 3.65 9.22
CA PHE A 85 -1.97 4.89 8.48
C PHE A 85 -0.89 5.77 9.09
N VAL A 86 0.01 6.28 8.24
CA VAL A 86 1.05 7.24 8.62
C VAL A 86 0.79 8.55 7.88
N PRO A 87 0.49 9.66 8.58
CA PRO A 87 0.23 10.93 7.94
C PRO A 87 1.54 11.54 7.39
N VAL A 88 1.48 12.10 6.19
CA VAL A 88 2.62 12.79 5.57
C VAL A 88 2.24 14.18 5.06
N PHE A 89 3.19 15.11 5.15
CA PHE A 89 3.00 16.52 4.76
C PHE A 89 3.20 16.78 3.27
N SER A 90 3.84 15.85 2.54
CA SER A 90 4.05 15.95 1.09
C SER A 90 3.58 14.69 0.37
N HIS A 91 2.85 14.85 -0.73
CA HIS A 91 2.41 13.74 -1.59
C HIS A 91 3.57 12.95 -2.21
N SER A 92 4.75 13.58 -2.30
CA SER A 92 6.00 12.91 -2.66
C SER A 92 6.78 12.53 -1.40
N LEU A 93 6.66 11.28 -0.98
CA LEU A 93 7.70 10.64 -0.18
C LEU A 93 8.75 10.10 -1.14
N THR A 94 9.86 10.81 -1.26
CA THR A 94 11.10 10.18 -1.70
C THR A 94 11.55 9.30 -0.53
N LEU A 95 11.07 8.06 -0.46
CA LEU A 95 11.61 7.04 0.42
C LEU A 95 13.07 6.84 0.00
N GLN A 96 13.99 7.63 0.57
CA GLN A 96 15.43 7.33 0.60
C GLN A 96 15.67 6.18 1.58
N SER A 97 14.94 5.08 1.39
CA SER A 97 15.26 3.83 2.04
C SER A 97 16.39 3.23 1.22
N GLY A 98 17.44 2.72 1.84
CA GLY A 98 18.51 1.94 1.20
C GLY A 98 18.02 0.61 0.59
N VAL A 99 16.83 0.62 0.00
CA VAL A 99 16.14 -0.47 -0.67
C VAL A 99 16.67 -0.49 -2.09
N LYS A 100 17.43 -1.54 -2.41
CA LYS A 100 17.79 -1.87 -3.78
C LYS A 100 16.50 -2.31 -4.50
N VAL A 101 15.95 -1.44 -5.33
CA VAL A 101 14.83 -1.78 -6.21
C VAL A 101 15.41 -2.64 -7.33
N LEU A 102 15.08 -3.93 -7.35
CA LEU A 102 15.42 -4.80 -8.47
C LEU A 102 14.27 -4.73 -9.50
N THR A 103 14.58 -4.22 -10.68
CA THR A 103 13.66 -4.24 -11.81
C THR A 103 13.83 -5.54 -12.60
N SER A 104 12.79 -5.96 -13.33
CA SER A 104 12.78 -7.22 -14.09
C SER A 104 13.93 -7.35 -15.10
N ASP A 105 14.50 -6.22 -15.52
CA ASP A 105 15.64 -6.17 -16.43
C ASP A 105 16.97 -6.50 -15.74
N GLU A 106 17.06 -6.34 -14.43
CA GLU A 106 18.25 -6.63 -13.62
C GLU A 106 18.34 -8.10 -13.20
N VAL A 107 17.20 -8.80 -13.12
CA VAL A 107 17.13 -10.24 -12.77
C VAL A 107 17.65 -11.15 -13.90
N LYS A 108 17.75 -10.65 -15.14
CA LYS A 108 18.20 -11.45 -16.30
C LYS A 108 19.73 -11.46 -16.51
N ARG A 109 20.51 -10.82 -15.64
CA ARG A 109 21.97 -10.66 -15.80
C ARG A 109 22.83 -11.38 -14.76
N GLU A 110 22.23 -12.19 -13.89
CA GLU A 110 22.95 -13.13 -13.00
C GLU A 110 22.70 -14.58 -13.46
#